data_AF-U5HJQ5-F1
#
_entry.id   AF-U5HJQ5-F1
#
_cell.length_a   1.000
_cell.length_b   1.000
_cell.length_c   1.000
_cell.angle_alpha   90.00
_cell.angle_beta   90.00
_cell.angle_gamma   90.00
#
_symmetry.space_group_name_H-M   'P 1'
#
loop_
_entity.id
_entity.type
_entity.pdbx_description
1 polymer ?
#
loop_
_entity_poly.entity_id
_entity_poly.type
_entity_poly.pdbx_seq_one_letter_code
_entity_poly.pdbx_strand_id
1 'polypeptide(L)'
;MVGAGRTAESNEMYAMCILRYLEYCDNELVDRRDRFPAHPDIVRRFLTRIALLGNGIGAYSVSHFRRFRTALEFWHTTHGLRMNYDPKMWTMQLAAAAATAPAPKPERLAATLDDLRCLAAGIDKCSSFDTAVFAAACAAFFAMARLGEFTADSADKELIAERHLAVANARRIDATSKAPLRYELDLPFDK
;
A
#
# COMPACT_ATOMS: atom_id res chain seq x y z
N MET A 1 24.33 3.98 6.46
CA MET A 1 23.79 3.01 7.43
C MET A 1 22.32 3.34 7.73
N VAL A 2 21.38 3.05 6.81
CA VAL A 2 19.93 2.94 7.09
C VAL A 2 19.34 2.05 5.99
N GLY A 3 19.01 0.80 6.33
CA GLY A 3 18.35 -0.15 5.41
C GLY A 3 17.68 -1.33 6.12
N ALA A 4 17.77 -1.40 7.44
CA ALA A 4 17.13 -2.44 8.22
C ALA A 4 15.72 -1.98 8.63
N GLY A 5 14.69 -2.56 8.00
CA GLY A 5 13.29 -2.39 8.43
C GLY A 5 12.26 -1.97 7.37
N ARG A 6 12.59 -1.96 6.07
CA ARG A 6 11.61 -1.61 5.00
C ARG A 6 11.29 -2.79 4.09
N THR A 7 10.03 -2.89 3.67
CA THR A 7 9.57 -3.92 2.72
C THR A 7 10.06 -3.62 1.31
N ALA A 8 10.22 -4.66 0.48
CA ALA A 8 10.62 -4.51 -0.94
C ALA A 8 9.64 -3.62 -1.72
N GLU A 9 8.33 -3.78 -1.48
CA GLU A 9 7.27 -2.95 -2.04
C GLU A 9 7.43 -1.45 -1.74
N SER A 10 7.89 -1.12 -0.53
CA SER A 10 8.15 0.27 -0.16
C SER A 10 9.29 0.87 -0.98
N ASN A 11 10.34 0.08 -1.26
CA ASN A 11 11.47 0.52 -2.08
C ASN A 11 11.07 0.69 -3.55
N GLU A 12 10.25 -0.20 -4.09
CA GLU A 12 9.70 -0.09 -5.44
C GLU A 12 8.83 1.17 -5.59
N MET A 13 7.96 1.44 -4.62
CA MET A 13 7.15 2.66 -4.61
C MET A 13 8.03 3.92 -4.60
N TYR A 14 9.07 3.97 -3.77
CA TYR A 14 9.99 5.11 -3.75
C TYR A 14 10.75 5.24 -5.07
N ALA A 15 11.26 4.14 -5.63
CA ALA A 15 11.95 4.13 -6.91
C ALA A 15 11.05 4.68 -8.02
N MET A 16 9.79 4.23 -8.10
CA MET A 16 8.82 4.72 -9.08
C MET A 16 8.58 6.22 -8.92
N CYS A 17 8.37 6.70 -7.69
CA CYS A 17 8.17 8.13 -7.44
C CYS A 17 9.40 8.98 -7.84
N ILE A 18 10.62 8.50 -7.59
CA ILE A 18 11.86 9.18 -7.97
C ILE A 18 12.02 9.19 -9.50
N LEU A 19 11.78 8.05 -10.16
CA LEU A 19 11.84 7.95 -11.62
C LEU A 19 10.85 8.90 -12.30
N ARG A 20 9.62 8.99 -11.79
CA ARG A 20 8.61 9.93 -12.32
C ARG A 20 9.01 11.39 -12.15
N TYR A 21 9.72 11.73 -11.07
CA TYR A 21 10.32 13.05 -10.89
C TYR A 21 11.45 13.31 -11.90
N LEU A 22 12.33 12.33 -12.12
CA LEU A 22 13.41 12.44 -13.10
C LEU A 22 12.89 12.57 -14.53
N GLU A 23 11.85 11.82 -14.88
CA GLU A 23 11.15 11.92 -16.16
C GLU A 23 10.56 13.33 -16.35
N TYR A 24 9.95 13.90 -15.30
CA TYR A 24 9.53 15.31 -15.34
C TYR A 24 10.71 16.26 -15.57
N CYS A 25 11.83 16.06 -14.88
CA CYS A 25 13.03 16.87 -15.08
C CYS A 25 13.60 16.76 -16.50
N ASP A 26 13.52 15.58 -17.13
CA ASP A 26 13.90 15.38 -18.53
C ASP A 26 12.96 16.13 -19.47
N ASN A 27 11.65 16.02 -19.25
CA ASN A 27 10.64 16.69 -20.08
C ASN A 27 10.71 18.23 -20.00
N GLU A 28 11.02 18.77 -18.83
CA GLU A 28 11.16 20.22 -18.62
C GLU A 28 12.59 20.74 -18.84
N LEU A 29 13.49 19.89 -19.36
CA LEU A 29 14.89 20.23 -19.67
C LEU A 29 15.65 20.83 -18.47
N VAL A 30 15.37 20.34 -17.26
CA VAL A 30 16.07 20.73 -16.04
C VAL A 30 17.53 20.29 -16.12
N ASP A 31 18.46 21.22 -15.87
CA ASP A 31 19.89 20.93 -15.83
C ASP A 31 20.19 19.83 -14.80
N ARG A 32 21.07 18.88 -15.15
CA ARG A 32 21.40 17.74 -14.27
C ARG A 32 21.83 18.18 -12.87
N ARG A 33 22.48 19.34 -12.74
CA ARG A 33 22.94 19.90 -11.47
C ARG A 33 21.80 20.34 -10.56
N ASP A 34 20.64 20.66 -11.13
CA ASP A 34 19.47 21.14 -10.39
C ASP A 34 18.46 20.02 -10.05
N ARG A 35 18.66 18.81 -10.61
CA ARG A 35 17.82 17.64 -10.34
C ARG A 35 18.09 17.01 -8.97
N PHE A 36 19.33 17.07 -8.50
CA PHE A 36 19.74 16.52 -7.23
C PHE A 36 20.95 17.28 -6.64
N PRO A 37 20.88 17.82 -5.41
CA PRO A 37 19.71 17.87 -4.52
C PRO A 37 18.52 18.56 -5.20
N ALA A 38 17.31 18.03 -5.01
CA ALA A 38 16.14 18.51 -5.71
C ALA A 38 15.82 19.96 -5.27
N HIS A 39 15.98 20.91 -6.19
CA HIS A 39 15.71 22.31 -5.89
C HIS A 39 14.22 22.50 -5.54
N PRO A 40 13.87 23.22 -4.46
CA PRO A 40 12.48 23.35 -4.00
C PRO A 40 11.52 23.90 -5.07
N ASP A 41 11.97 24.84 -5.91
CA ASP A 41 11.14 25.32 -7.02
C ASP A 41 10.84 24.26 -8.08
N ILE A 42 11.79 23.35 -8.36
CA ILE A 42 11.58 22.27 -9.33
C ILE A 42 10.58 21.26 -8.76
N VAL A 43 10.72 20.91 -7.48
CA VAL A 43 9.78 20.03 -6.78
C VAL A 43 8.38 20.66 -6.73
N ARG A 44 8.26 21.96 -6.49
CA ARG A 44 6.99 22.67 -6.55
C ARG A 44 6.35 22.57 -7.93
N ARG A 45 7.09 22.90 -8.99
CA ARG A 45 6.57 22.84 -10.37
C ARG A 45 6.17 21.41 -10.75
N PHE A 46 6.95 20.42 -10.35
CA PHE A 46 6.64 18.99 -10.49
C PHE A 46 5.31 18.62 -9.83
N LEU A 47 5.13 18.97 -8.56
CA LEU A 47 3.92 18.67 -7.81
C LEU A 47 2.69 19.38 -8.39
N THR A 48 2.83 20.64 -8.82
CA THR A 48 1.78 21.35 -9.56
C THR A 48 1.45 20.65 -10.87
N ARG A 49 2.47 20.23 -11.64
CA ARG A 49 2.29 19.52 -12.92
C ARG A 49 1.52 18.20 -12.72
N ILE A 50 1.87 17.42 -11.71
CA ILE A 50 1.18 16.17 -11.38
C ILE A 50 -0.27 16.42 -10.93
N ALA A 51 -0.55 17.49 -10.17
CA ALA A 51 -1.93 17.87 -9.84
C ALA A 51 -2.77 18.15 -11.08
N LEU A 52 -2.19 18.82 -12.09
CA LEU A 52 -2.90 19.27 -13.29
C LEU A 52 -3.04 18.19 -14.38
N LEU A 53 -2.12 17.23 -14.45
CA LEU A 53 -2.15 16.12 -15.41
C LEU A 53 -3.19 15.03 -15.09
N GLY A 54 -4.04 15.26 -14.07
CA GLY A 54 -5.20 14.42 -13.75
C GLY A 54 -6.31 14.53 -14.80
N ASN A 55 -5.98 14.27 -16.07
CA ASN A 55 -6.90 14.34 -17.19
C ASN A 55 -7.71 13.03 -17.21
N GLY A 56 -8.78 12.97 -16.41
CA GLY A 56 -9.84 11.97 -16.56
C GLY A 56 -9.68 10.64 -15.82
N ILE A 57 -8.52 10.31 -15.27
CA ILE A 57 -8.32 9.13 -14.40
C ILE A 57 -7.55 9.58 -13.15
N GLY A 58 -8.27 10.25 -12.24
CA GLY A 58 -7.79 10.64 -10.92
C GLY A 58 -6.84 11.84 -10.92
N ALA A 59 -7.33 13.00 -10.49
CA ALA A 59 -6.41 13.95 -9.88
C ALA A 59 -5.73 13.23 -8.70
N TYR A 60 -4.40 13.30 -8.65
CA TYR A 60 -3.65 12.60 -7.62
C TYR A 60 -4.12 13.05 -6.23
N SER A 61 -4.59 12.08 -5.44
CA SER A 61 -5.03 12.36 -4.07
C SER A 61 -3.89 12.96 -3.23
N VAL A 62 -4.25 13.64 -2.16
CA VAL A 62 -3.33 14.13 -1.11
C VAL A 62 -2.32 13.05 -0.67
N SER A 63 -2.74 11.78 -0.68
CA SER A 63 -1.90 10.63 -0.35
C SER A 63 -0.76 10.41 -1.36
N HIS A 64 -0.99 10.65 -2.65
CA HIS A 64 0.05 10.56 -3.67
C HIS A 64 1.09 11.66 -3.53
N PHE A 65 0.67 12.89 -3.22
CA PHE A 65 1.59 13.99 -2.93
C PHE A 65 2.55 13.61 -1.80
N ARG A 66 2.02 13.07 -0.70
CA ARG A 66 2.82 12.60 0.44
C ARG A 66 3.83 11.53 0.02
N ARG A 67 3.45 10.56 -0.83
CA ARG A 67 4.37 9.53 -1.34
C ARG A 67 5.55 10.13 -2.10
N PHE A 68 5.30 11.09 -3.00
CA PHE A 68 6.38 11.77 -3.72
C PHE A 68 7.33 12.50 -2.77
N ARG A 69 6.78 13.23 -1.77
CA ARG A 69 7.60 13.90 -0.76
C ARG A 69 8.48 12.91 0.00
N THR A 70 7.89 11.83 0.52
CA THR A 70 8.64 10.81 1.26
C THR A 70 9.70 10.13 0.40
N ALA A 71 9.41 9.88 -0.88
CA ALA A 71 10.38 9.31 -1.82
C ALA A 71 11.57 10.26 -2.06
N LEU A 72 11.31 11.54 -2.28
CA LEU A 72 12.37 12.54 -2.46
C LEU A 72 13.18 12.74 -1.17
N GLU A 73 12.53 12.85 0.00
CA GLU A 73 13.23 12.92 1.28
C GLU A 73 14.10 11.68 1.52
N PHE A 74 13.60 10.48 1.18
CA PHE A 74 14.37 9.24 1.23
C PHE A 74 15.59 9.28 0.30
N TRP A 75 15.42 9.75 -0.93
CA TRP A 75 16.51 9.85 -1.90
C TRP A 75 17.64 10.78 -1.41
N HIS A 76 17.29 11.93 -0.82
CA HIS A 76 18.26 12.85 -0.21
C HIS A 76 18.97 12.18 0.98
N THR A 77 18.19 11.59 1.89
CA THR A 77 18.70 10.95 3.10
C THR A 77 19.68 9.82 2.75
N THR A 78 19.40 9.07 1.69
CA THR A 78 20.27 7.98 1.20
C THR A 78 21.64 8.50 0.76
N HIS A 79 21.73 9.73 0.26
CA HIS A 79 23.00 10.37 -0.12
C HIS A 79 23.59 11.25 1.00
N GLY A 80 23.08 11.15 2.23
CA GLY A 80 23.55 11.96 3.36
C GLY A 80 23.16 13.44 3.29
N LEU A 81 22.17 13.79 2.45
CA LEU A 81 21.67 15.14 2.27
C LEU A 81 20.32 15.32 2.95
N ARG A 82 19.96 16.57 3.22
CA ARG A 82 18.60 16.94 3.64
C ARG A 82 17.89 17.64 2.50
N MET A 83 16.63 17.30 2.30
CA MET A 83 15.78 18.01 1.34
C MET A 83 15.50 19.42 1.87
N ASN A 84 15.91 20.44 1.13
CA ASN A 84 15.65 21.83 1.49
C ASN A 84 14.30 22.29 0.93
N TYR A 85 13.22 21.89 1.60
CA TYR A 85 11.86 22.21 1.17
C TYR A 85 11.09 22.93 2.28
N ASP A 86 10.56 24.13 1.98
CA ASP A 86 9.84 24.94 2.95
C ASP A 86 8.54 24.24 3.43
N PRO A 87 8.38 23.98 4.74
CA PRO A 87 7.16 23.39 5.29
C PRO A 87 5.90 24.20 5.02
N LYS A 88 6.00 25.54 4.94
CA LYS A 88 4.86 26.40 4.64
C LYS A 88 4.41 26.21 3.21
N MET A 89 5.37 26.23 2.28
CA MET A 89 5.13 25.94 0.86
C MET A 89 4.53 24.55 0.64
N TRP A 90 4.98 23.53 1.36
CA TRP A 90 4.39 22.20 1.35
C TRP A 90 2.90 22.22 1.72
N THR A 91 2.58 22.90 2.82
CA THR A 91 1.20 22.97 3.34
C THR A 91 0.27 23.65 2.33
N MET A 92 0.75 24.72 1.69
CA MET A 92 -0.02 25.42 0.64
C MET A 92 -0.27 24.54 -0.58
N GLN A 93 0.72 23.77 -1.04
CA GLN A 93 0.54 22.86 -2.17
C GLN A 93 -0.38 21.69 -1.84
N LEU A 94 -0.31 21.17 -0.61
CA LEU A 94 -1.20 20.11 -0.17
C LEU A 94 -2.66 20.59 -0.12
N ALA A 95 -2.87 21.83 0.36
CA ALA A 95 -4.19 22.45 0.36
C ALA A 95 -4.72 22.68 -1.07
N ALA A 96 -3.87 23.17 -1.98
CA ALA A 96 -4.23 23.34 -3.39
C ALA A 96 -4.56 22.00 -4.07
N ALA A 97 -3.77 20.96 -3.82
CA ALA A 97 -4.04 19.61 -4.31
C ALA A 97 -5.36 19.06 -3.76
N ALA A 98 -5.65 19.26 -2.47
CA ALA A 98 -6.91 18.84 -1.86
C ALA A 98 -8.11 19.59 -2.46
N ALA A 99 -7.99 20.89 -2.71
CA ALA A 99 -9.04 21.70 -3.34
C ALA A 99 -9.33 21.30 -4.80
N THR A 100 -8.33 20.74 -5.49
CA THR A 100 -8.46 20.31 -6.90
C THR A 100 -8.77 18.82 -7.03
N ALA A 101 -8.70 18.06 -5.94
CA ALA A 101 -8.95 16.63 -5.96
C ALA A 101 -10.43 16.31 -6.22
N PRO A 102 -10.75 15.21 -6.91
CA PRO A 102 -12.12 14.75 -7.03
C PRO A 102 -12.70 14.47 -5.64
N ALA A 103 -14.03 14.54 -5.53
CA ALA A 103 -14.73 14.20 -4.30
C ALA A 103 -14.23 12.85 -3.75
N PRO A 104 -13.99 12.73 -2.43
CA PRO A 104 -13.58 11.47 -1.83
C PRO A 104 -14.56 10.37 -2.25
N LYS A 105 -14.02 9.18 -2.56
CA LYS A 105 -14.87 8.00 -2.78
C LYS A 105 -15.71 7.81 -1.51
N PRO A 106 -17.02 7.50 -1.64
CA PRO A 106 -17.84 7.18 -0.48
C PRO A 106 -17.14 6.12 0.36
N GLU A 107 -17.34 6.23 1.67
CA GLU A 107 -16.83 5.24 2.61
C GLU A 107 -17.28 3.85 2.18
N ARG A 108 -16.35 2.90 2.18
CA ARG A 108 -16.69 1.51 1.85
C ARG A 108 -17.60 1.02 2.96
N LEU A 109 -18.81 0.58 2.60
CA LEU A 109 -19.71 -0.05 3.56
C LEU A 109 -19.01 -1.25 4.20
N ALA A 110 -19.20 -1.42 5.50
CA ALA A 110 -18.76 -2.63 6.18
C ALA A 110 -19.47 -3.83 5.56
N ALA A 111 -18.74 -4.92 5.37
CA ALA A 111 -19.36 -6.17 5.01
C ALA A 111 -20.36 -6.58 6.10
N THR A 112 -21.47 -7.16 5.69
CA THR A 112 -22.57 -7.59 6.55
C THR A 112 -22.76 -9.10 6.48
N LEU A 113 -23.49 -9.67 7.43
CA LEU A 113 -23.89 -11.08 7.37
C LEU A 113 -24.75 -11.38 6.13
N ASP A 114 -25.52 -10.41 5.64
CA ASP A 114 -26.31 -10.58 4.43
C ASP A 114 -25.44 -10.64 3.18
N ASP A 115 -24.30 -9.94 3.15
CA ASP A 115 -23.30 -10.09 2.09
C ASP A 115 -22.71 -11.51 2.08
N LEU A 116 -22.41 -12.08 3.25
CA LEU A 116 -21.94 -13.47 3.36
C LEU A 116 -23.03 -14.47 2.92
N ARG A 117 -24.31 -14.23 3.27
CA ARG A 117 -25.43 -15.07 2.83
C ARG A 117 -25.62 -15.01 1.33
N CYS A 118 -25.51 -13.83 0.73
CA CYS A 118 -25.55 -13.65 -0.72
C CYS A 118 -24.41 -14.43 -1.39
N LEU A 119 -23.20 -14.35 -0.84
CA LEU A 119 -22.05 -15.10 -1.33
C LEU A 119 -22.30 -16.62 -1.24
N ALA A 120 -22.80 -17.12 -0.10
CA ALA A 120 -23.11 -18.53 0.13
C ALA A 120 -24.18 -19.11 -0.83
N ALA A 121 -25.09 -18.24 -1.31
CA ALA A 121 -26.11 -18.60 -2.28
C ALA A 121 -25.56 -18.71 -3.71
N GLY A 122 -24.54 -17.92 -4.04
CA GLY A 122 -23.96 -17.85 -5.39
C GLY A 122 -22.83 -18.84 -5.68
N ILE A 123 -22.27 -19.50 -4.67
CA ILE A 123 -21.16 -20.46 -4.81
C ILE A 123 -21.63 -21.88 -5.17
N ASP A 124 -20.84 -22.59 -5.98
CA ASP A 124 -20.99 -24.03 -6.15
C ASP A 124 -20.37 -24.79 -4.97
N LYS A 125 -21.20 -25.41 -4.14
CA LYS A 125 -20.76 -26.18 -2.97
C LYS A 125 -20.04 -27.48 -3.32
N CYS A 126 -20.14 -27.93 -4.58
CA CYS A 126 -19.38 -29.08 -5.07
C CYS A 126 -17.97 -28.67 -5.57
N SER A 127 -17.74 -27.38 -5.81
CA SER A 127 -16.43 -26.83 -6.19
C SER A 127 -15.57 -26.62 -4.95
N SER A 128 -14.41 -27.30 -4.91
CA SER A 128 -13.42 -27.10 -3.85
C SER A 128 -12.86 -25.67 -3.85
N PHE A 129 -12.80 -25.03 -5.01
CA PHE A 129 -12.35 -23.64 -5.15
C PHE A 129 -13.36 -22.68 -4.51
N ASP A 130 -14.63 -22.76 -4.90
CA ASP A 130 -15.69 -21.88 -4.41
C ASP A 130 -15.87 -22.03 -2.90
N THR A 131 -15.78 -23.26 -2.40
CA THR A 131 -15.83 -23.57 -0.97
C THR A 131 -14.66 -22.93 -0.22
N ALA A 132 -13.45 -22.95 -0.79
CA ALA A 132 -12.29 -22.29 -0.19
C ALA A 132 -12.41 -20.76 -0.18
N VAL A 133 -12.94 -20.16 -1.26
CA VAL A 133 -13.22 -18.71 -1.33
C VAL A 133 -14.22 -18.30 -0.25
N PHE A 134 -15.29 -19.08 -0.08
CA PHE A 134 -16.28 -18.82 0.95
C PHE A 134 -15.72 -18.96 2.36
N ALA A 135 -14.93 -20.01 2.62
CA ALA A 135 -14.26 -20.19 3.90
C ALA A 135 -13.32 -19.02 4.23
N ALA A 136 -12.53 -18.54 3.27
CA ALA A 136 -11.65 -17.38 3.43
C ALA A 136 -12.44 -16.09 3.71
N ALA A 137 -13.57 -15.88 3.03
CA ALA A 137 -14.45 -14.75 3.28
C ALA A 137 -15.06 -14.79 4.69
N CYS A 138 -15.53 -15.95 5.14
CA CYS A 138 -16.02 -16.13 6.51
C CYS A 138 -14.91 -15.88 7.55
N ALA A 139 -13.72 -16.44 7.34
CA ALA A 139 -12.58 -16.24 8.24
C ALA A 139 -12.21 -14.75 8.34
N ALA A 140 -12.11 -14.05 7.21
CA ALA A 140 -11.83 -12.62 7.17
C ALA A 140 -12.91 -11.79 7.88
N PHE A 141 -14.18 -12.12 7.64
CA PHE A 141 -15.31 -11.42 8.26
C PHE A 141 -15.33 -11.58 9.78
N PHE A 142 -15.27 -12.82 10.28
CA PHE A 142 -15.36 -13.08 11.72
C PHE A 142 -14.08 -12.71 12.46
N ALA A 143 -12.90 -12.83 11.85
CA ALA A 143 -11.64 -12.41 12.46
C ALA A 143 -11.39 -10.89 12.36
N MET A 144 -12.25 -10.15 11.65
CA MET A 144 -12.03 -8.73 11.29
C MET A 144 -10.66 -8.48 10.62
N ALA A 145 -10.19 -9.46 9.85
CA ALA A 145 -8.88 -9.45 9.22
C ALA A 145 -8.97 -9.11 7.73
N ARG A 146 -7.87 -8.65 7.14
CA ARG A 146 -7.85 -8.30 5.72
C ARG A 146 -7.95 -9.57 4.88
N LEU A 147 -8.70 -9.54 3.78
CA LEU A 147 -8.81 -10.71 2.88
C LEU A 147 -7.44 -11.15 2.32
N GLY A 148 -6.53 -10.20 2.12
CA GLY A 148 -5.13 -10.46 1.72
C GLY A 148 -4.31 -11.27 2.73
N GLU A 149 -4.79 -11.43 3.98
CA GLU A 149 -4.13 -12.27 4.99
C GLU A 149 -4.53 -13.75 4.85
N PHE A 150 -5.68 -14.03 4.22
CA PHE A 150 -6.18 -15.39 3.98
C PHE A 150 -6.03 -15.84 2.53
N THR A 151 -5.56 -14.96 1.64
CA THR A 151 -5.40 -15.24 0.21
C THR A 151 -3.93 -15.13 -0.17
N ALA A 152 -3.45 -16.04 -1.02
CA ALA A 152 -2.08 -15.97 -1.54
C ALA A 152 -2.01 -15.00 -2.72
N ASP A 153 -0.96 -14.19 -2.79
CA ASP A 153 -0.78 -13.17 -3.85
C ASP A 153 -0.59 -13.75 -5.27
N SER A 154 -0.31 -15.05 -5.42
CA SER A 154 -0.30 -15.76 -6.71
C SER A 154 -0.03 -17.25 -6.48
N ALA A 155 -0.51 -18.12 -7.38
CA ALA A 155 -0.22 -19.56 -7.38
C ALA A 155 1.28 -19.92 -7.44
N ASP A 156 2.14 -19.00 -7.90
CA ASP A 156 3.60 -19.21 -8.02
C ASP A 156 4.40 -18.81 -6.77
N LYS A 157 3.79 -18.17 -5.78
CA LYS A 157 4.45 -17.85 -4.52
C LYS A 157 4.13 -18.95 -3.52
N GLU A 158 5.13 -19.77 -3.24
CA GLU A 158 5.07 -20.75 -2.15
C GLU A 158 4.55 -20.05 -0.88
N LEU A 159 3.47 -20.60 -0.31
CA LEU A 159 2.87 -20.06 0.90
C LEU A 159 3.81 -20.32 2.07
N ILE A 160 4.71 -19.38 2.32
CA ILE A 160 5.58 -19.40 3.49
C ILE A 160 4.75 -18.93 4.67
N ALA A 161 4.21 -19.88 5.44
CA ALA A 161 3.33 -19.60 6.59
C ALA A 161 3.91 -18.58 7.59
N GLU A 162 5.24 -18.53 7.72
CA GLU A 162 5.96 -17.59 8.60
C GLU A 162 5.92 -16.12 8.10
N ARG A 163 5.67 -15.89 6.80
CA ARG A 163 5.66 -14.57 6.18
C ARG A 163 4.26 -13.99 6.01
N HIS A 164 3.24 -14.84 5.90
CA HIS A 164 1.90 -14.46 5.46
C HIS A 164 0.85 -14.49 6.58
N LEU A 165 1.14 -15.11 7.72
CA LEU A 165 0.38 -14.91 8.95
C LEU A 165 0.95 -13.71 9.70
N ALA A 166 0.08 -12.80 10.17
CA ALA A 166 0.52 -11.81 11.13
C ALA A 166 1.09 -12.54 12.35
N VAL A 167 2.42 -12.51 12.50
CA VAL A 167 3.18 -13.26 13.52
C VAL A 167 2.65 -13.02 14.94
N ALA A 168 1.97 -11.89 15.17
CA ALA A 168 1.34 -11.55 16.44
C ALA A 168 0.15 -12.44 16.84
N ASN A 169 -0.55 -13.07 15.88
CA ASN A 169 -1.84 -13.74 16.13
C ASN A 169 -1.84 -15.23 15.75
N ALA A 170 -0.69 -15.80 15.39
CA ALA A 170 -0.59 -17.20 14.99
C ALA A 170 0.50 -17.92 15.79
N ARG A 171 0.10 -18.92 16.57
CA ARG A 171 1.01 -19.83 17.25
C ARG A 171 1.25 -21.06 16.37
N ARG A 172 2.52 -21.26 16.00
CA ARG A 172 2.96 -22.49 15.34
C ARG A 172 2.97 -23.64 16.35
N ILE A 173 2.31 -24.75 16.00
CA ILE A 173 2.35 -26.00 16.75
C ILE A 173 3.05 -27.04 15.87
N ASP A 174 4.24 -27.43 16.29
CA ASP A 174 5.04 -28.39 15.54
C ASP A 174 4.36 -29.77 15.48
N ALA A 175 4.63 -30.49 14.39
CA ALA A 175 4.12 -31.84 14.19
C ALA A 175 4.62 -32.77 15.30
N THR A 176 3.72 -33.63 15.78
CA THR A 176 4.07 -34.72 16.70
C THR A 176 3.81 -36.06 16.00
N SER A 177 4.29 -37.16 16.57
CA SER A 177 4.03 -38.51 16.03
C SER A 177 2.53 -38.87 15.92
N LYS A 178 1.65 -38.06 16.55
CA LYS A 178 0.19 -38.27 16.58
C LYS A 178 -0.62 -37.19 15.85
N ALA A 179 -0.01 -36.08 15.42
CA ALA A 179 -0.73 -35.00 14.76
C ALA A 179 0.15 -34.22 13.76
N PRO A 180 -0.38 -33.86 12.58
CA PRO A 180 0.36 -33.06 11.61
C PRO A 180 0.62 -31.64 12.12
N LEU A 181 1.58 -30.96 11.46
CA LEU A 181 1.88 -29.55 11.69
C LEU A 181 0.60 -28.71 11.56
N ARG A 182 0.34 -27.84 12.53
CA ARG A 182 -0.84 -26.96 12.51
C ARG A 182 -0.51 -25.59 13.06
N TYR A 183 -1.28 -24.60 12.63
CA TYR A 183 -1.21 -23.23 13.13
C TYR A 183 -2.48 -22.96 13.93
N GLU A 184 -2.32 -22.46 15.15
CA GLU A 184 -3.42 -22.00 16.00
C GLU A 184 -3.49 -20.48 15.87
N LEU A 185 -4.67 -19.97 15.51
CA LEU A 185 -4.91 -18.53 15.42
C LEU A 185 -5.51 -18.08 16.75
N ASP A 186 -4.79 -17.22 17.47
CA ASP A 186 -5.34 -16.53 18.63
C ASP A 186 -6.30 -15.45 18.10
N LEU A 187 -7.55 -15.85 17.91
CA LEU A 187 -8.63 -14.92 17.62
C LEU A 187 -8.98 -14.19 18.93
N PRO A 188 -9.07 -12.84 18.95
CA PRO A 188 -9.24 -12.06 20.18
C PRO A 188 -10.67 -12.12 20.77
N PHE A 189 -11.32 -13.28 20.75
CA PHE A 189 -12.71 -13.48 21.21
C PHE A 189 -12.83 -14.08 22.61
N ASP A 190 -11.85 -13.86 23.49
CA ASP A 190 -11.99 -14.19 24.91
C ASP A 190 -12.11 -12.91 25.75
N LYS A 191 -13.29 -12.28 25.67
CA LYS A 191 -13.90 -11.44 26.71
C LYS A 191 -15.42 -11.43 26.59
#